data_AF-A4AL83-F1
#
_entry.id   AF-A4AL83-F1
#
_cell.length_a   1.000
_cell.length_b   1.000
_cell.length_c   1.000
_cell.angle_alpha   90.00
_cell.angle_beta   90.00
_cell.angle_gamma   90.00
#
_symmetry.space_group_name_H-M   'P 1'
#
loop_
_entity.id
_entity.type
_entity.pdbx_description
1 polymer ?
#
loop_
_entity_poly.entity_id
_entity_poly.type
_entity_poly.pdbx_seq_one_letter_code
_entity_poly.pdbx_strand_id
1 'polypeptide(L)'
;MTALTRATTASIVAVAALAALAGCSLLYPEIPRDNNGQVLEPTVIGSTQLLVNDCFTFVEGSNLSEAEVTPCGEAHTHIVIGKGELAKSSIPQSGGLQNAVSTACSETFSAFKETVAEGAARPDQEFIVSERTTDEGILMIGYACIATDEPAPEA
;
A
#
# COMPACT_ATOMS: atom_id res chain seq x y z
N MET A 1 -61.90 -3.68 11.38
CA MET A 1 -60.63 -4.17 11.96
C MET A 1 -59.88 -4.93 10.87
N THR A 2 -58.92 -4.33 10.15
CA THR A 2 -57.90 -5.01 9.29
C THR A 2 -57.08 -4.01 8.44
N ALA A 3 -56.46 -2.98 9.05
CA ALA A 3 -55.61 -2.05 8.29
C ALA A 3 -54.33 -1.59 9.03
N LEU A 4 -54.00 -2.18 10.18
CA LEU A 4 -52.80 -1.81 10.97
C LEU A 4 -51.64 -2.80 10.85
N THR A 5 -51.81 -3.94 10.19
CA THR A 5 -50.83 -5.04 10.18
C THR A 5 -49.84 -5.04 9.02
N ARG A 6 -49.90 -4.06 8.09
CA ARG A 6 -49.03 -4.00 6.90
C ARG A 6 -47.87 -3.01 6.98
N ALA A 7 -47.82 -2.15 8.00
CA ALA A 7 -46.80 -1.09 8.10
C ALA A 7 -45.59 -1.46 8.97
N THR A 8 -45.65 -2.55 9.75
CA THR A 8 -44.60 -2.93 10.72
C THR A 8 -43.54 -3.89 10.18
N THR A 9 -43.76 -4.53 9.04
CA THR A 9 -42.79 -5.48 8.45
C THR A 9 -41.70 -4.84 7.61
N ALA A 10 -41.88 -3.61 7.13
CA ALA A 10 -40.88 -2.92 6.31
C ALA A 10 -39.67 -2.43 7.12
N SER A 11 -39.87 -2.04 8.39
CA SER A 11 -38.82 -1.42 9.20
C SER A 11 -37.79 -2.41 9.75
N ILE A 12 -38.16 -3.69 9.94
CA ILE A 12 -37.25 -4.70 10.53
C ILE A 12 -36.18 -5.15 9.51
N VAL A 13 -36.54 -5.21 8.22
CA VAL A 13 -35.61 -5.61 7.15
C VAL A 13 -34.50 -4.56 6.94
N ALA A 14 -34.82 -3.27 7.09
CA ALA A 14 -33.85 -2.20 6.95
C ALA A 14 -32.77 -2.21 8.04
N VAL A 15 -33.12 -2.57 9.28
CA VAL A 15 -32.16 -2.66 10.40
C VAL A 15 -31.22 -3.86 10.24
N ALA A 16 -31.74 -5.01 9.76
CA ALA A 16 -30.92 -6.20 9.51
C ALA A 16 -29.90 -5.99 8.38
N ALA A 17 -30.27 -5.23 7.33
CA ALA A 17 -29.36 -4.90 6.24
C ALA A 17 -28.20 -3.99 6.70
N LEU A 18 -28.47 -2.99 7.55
CA LEU A 18 -27.43 -2.11 8.08
C LEU A 18 -26.45 -2.83 9.02
N ALA A 19 -26.93 -3.81 9.81
CA ALA A 19 -26.08 -4.63 10.65
C ALA A 19 -25.16 -5.57 9.83
N ALA A 20 -25.62 -6.04 8.67
CA ALA A 20 -24.81 -6.88 7.77
C ALA A 20 -23.68 -6.09 7.09
N LEU A 21 -23.88 -4.79 6.79
CA LEU A 21 -22.83 -3.95 6.22
C LEU A 21 -21.79 -3.50 7.27
N ALA A 22 -22.20 -3.28 8.52
CA ALA A 22 -21.25 -2.93 9.61
C ALA A 22 -20.31 -4.09 9.98
N GLY A 23 -20.63 -5.33 9.61
CA GLY A 23 -19.80 -6.50 9.87
C GLY A 23 -18.54 -6.60 9.02
N CYS A 24 -18.45 -5.89 7.88
CA CYS A 24 -17.30 -5.98 6.98
C CYS A 24 -16.04 -5.34 7.59
N SER A 25 -16.15 -4.20 8.28
CA SER A 25 -15.02 -3.57 8.99
C SER A 25 -14.52 -4.36 10.20
N LEU A 26 -15.32 -5.31 10.70
CA LEU A 26 -14.96 -6.18 11.83
C LEU A 26 -14.17 -7.42 11.38
N LEU A 27 -14.31 -7.82 10.11
CA LEU A 27 -13.59 -8.95 9.52
C LEU A 27 -12.24 -8.54 8.92
N TYR A 28 -12.10 -7.28 8.51
CA TYR A 28 -10.85 -6.69 8.04
C TYR A 28 -10.70 -5.31 8.69
N PRO A 29 -10.06 -5.21 9.87
CA PRO A 29 -9.80 -3.91 10.47
C PRO A 29 -8.89 -3.12 9.53
N GLU A 30 -9.45 -2.08 8.92
CA GLU A 30 -8.66 -1.13 8.15
C GLU A 30 -7.69 -0.42 9.09
N ILE A 31 -6.43 -0.27 8.65
CA ILE A 31 -5.42 0.45 9.42
C ILE A 31 -5.82 1.93 9.41
N PRO A 32 -6.03 2.55 10.59
CA PRO A 32 -6.41 3.95 10.68
C PRO A 32 -5.36 4.85 10.02
N ARG A 33 -5.81 5.73 9.14
CA ARG A 33 -4.95 6.65 8.36
C ARG A 33 -5.45 8.08 8.44
N ASP A 34 -4.54 9.03 8.28
CA ASP A 34 -4.85 10.45 8.20
C ASP A 34 -5.36 10.88 6.81
N ASN A 35 -5.64 12.16 6.63
CA ASN A 35 -6.11 12.71 5.35
C ASN A 35 -5.05 12.68 4.24
N ASN A 36 -3.78 12.46 4.58
CA ASN A 36 -2.67 12.32 3.64
C ASN A 36 -2.42 10.85 3.27
N GLY A 37 -3.18 9.92 3.88
CA GLY A 37 -3.05 8.49 3.69
C GLY A 37 -1.97 7.85 4.58
N GLN A 38 -1.35 8.58 5.50
CA GLN A 38 -0.35 8.04 6.43
C GLN A 38 -1.01 7.30 7.58
N VAL A 39 -0.38 6.24 8.08
CA VAL A 39 -0.87 5.53 9.28
C VAL A 39 -0.84 6.43 10.50
N LEU A 40 -1.79 6.25 11.42
CA LEU A 40 -1.85 7.04 12.66
C LEU A 40 -0.94 6.46 13.76
N GLU A 41 -0.69 5.15 13.74
CA GLU A 41 0.13 4.44 14.73
C GLU A 41 1.00 3.38 14.03
N PRO A 42 2.20 3.09 14.56
CA PRO A 42 3.05 2.03 14.04
C PRO A 42 2.33 0.69 13.95
N THR A 43 2.37 0.05 12.78
CA THR A 43 1.67 -1.22 12.52
C THR A 43 2.49 -2.11 11.59
N VAL A 44 2.60 -3.38 11.93
CA VAL A 44 3.26 -4.39 11.06
C VAL A 44 2.26 -4.93 10.05
N ILE A 45 2.63 -4.89 8.77
CA ILE A 45 1.86 -5.45 7.66
C ILE A 45 2.76 -6.25 6.72
N GLY A 46 2.12 -7.03 5.83
CA GLY A 46 2.85 -7.64 4.72
C GLY A 46 3.39 -6.57 3.77
N SER A 47 4.64 -6.69 3.34
CA SER A 47 5.31 -5.67 2.52
C SER A 47 4.60 -5.40 1.18
N THR A 48 3.88 -6.38 0.64
CA THR A 48 3.06 -6.22 -0.58
C THR A 48 1.79 -5.39 -0.37
N GLN A 49 1.39 -5.16 0.90
CA GLN A 49 0.20 -4.39 1.29
C GLN A 49 0.49 -2.90 1.49
N LEU A 50 1.77 -2.49 1.50
CA LEU A 50 2.18 -1.10 1.61
C LEU A 50 1.47 -0.22 0.57
N LEU A 51 1.03 0.97 0.95
CA LEU A 51 0.39 1.94 0.08
C LEU A 51 1.37 3.05 -0.32
N VAL A 52 1.02 3.81 -1.37
CA VAL A 52 1.78 5.01 -1.72
C VAL A 52 1.75 5.98 -0.54
N ASN A 53 2.90 6.59 -0.24
CA ASN A 53 3.19 7.44 0.92
C ASN A 53 3.35 6.70 2.26
N ASP A 54 3.40 5.36 2.28
CA ASP A 54 3.78 4.63 3.49
C ASP A 54 5.28 4.81 3.76
N CYS A 55 5.59 5.33 4.94
CA CYS A 55 6.92 5.34 5.52
C CYS A 55 7.08 4.11 6.41
N PHE A 56 8.16 3.36 6.23
CA PHE A 56 8.29 2.06 6.85
C PHE A 56 9.74 1.63 7.07
N THR A 57 9.88 0.56 7.85
CA THR A 57 11.12 -0.20 8.02
C THR A 57 10.82 -1.69 7.89
N PHE A 58 11.67 -2.43 7.19
CA PHE A 58 11.51 -3.88 7.10
C PHE A 58 11.73 -4.52 8.47
N VAL A 59 10.85 -5.45 8.85
CA VAL A 59 11.00 -6.19 10.11
C VAL A 59 12.19 -7.13 9.98
N GLU A 60 13.16 -7.02 10.89
CA GLU A 60 14.34 -7.88 10.90
C GLU A 60 13.96 -9.36 11.00
N GLY A 61 14.63 -10.21 10.21
CA GLY A 61 14.34 -11.65 10.20
C GLY A 61 13.07 -12.07 9.43
N SER A 62 12.29 -11.13 8.89
CA SER A 62 11.09 -11.42 8.08
C SER A 62 11.39 -11.79 6.62
N ASN A 63 12.65 -11.74 6.20
CA ASN A 63 13.05 -11.86 4.79
C ASN A 63 12.29 -10.89 3.86
N LEU A 64 12.11 -9.64 4.31
CA LEU A 64 11.42 -8.57 3.57
C LEU A 64 9.93 -8.84 3.31
N SER A 65 9.34 -9.83 3.97
CA SER A 65 7.91 -10.15 3.84
C SER A 65 7.02 -9.27 4.70
N GLU A 66 7.58 -8.67 5.76
CA GLU A 66 6.88 -7.79 6.70
C GLU A 66 7.57 -6.43 6.78
N ALA A 67 6.75 -5.39 6.93
CA ALA A 67 7.17 -4.02 7.10
C ALA A 67 6.41 -3.41 8.28
N GLU A 68 7.12 -2.72 9.15
CA GLU A 68 6.53 -1.82 10.14
C GLU A 68 6.29 -0.47 9.48
N VAL A 69 5.02 -0.15 9.23
CA VAL A 69 4.61 1.16 8.71
C VAL A 69 4.41 2.09 9.88
N THR A 70 4.95 3.30 9.78
CA THR A 70 4.92 4.32 10.83
C THR A 70 4.51 5.67 10.24
N PRO A 71 3.97 6.63 11.02
CA PRO A 71 3.80 7.99 10.53
C PRO A 71 5.13 8.54 10.02
N CYS A 72 5.14 9.22 8.86
CA CYS A 72 6.39 9.70 8.23
C CYS A 72 7.18 10.73 9.07
N GLY A 73 6.58 11.30 10.12
CA GLY A 73 7.29 12.13 11.09
C GLY A 73 8.10 11.34 12.12
N GLU A 74 7.94 10.02 12.17
CA GLU A 74 8.69 9.10 13.03
C GLU A 74 9.86 8.47 12.28
N ALA A 75 10.77 7.83 13.02
CA ALA A 75 11.95 7.20 12.44
C ALA A 75 11.55 6.03 11.52
N HIS A 76 12.03 6.08 10.29
CA HIS A 76 11.85 5.04 9.28
C HIS A 76 13.07 5.02 8.35
N THR A 77 13.10 4.04 7.46
CA THR A 77 14.24 3.79 6.57
C THR A 77 13.85 3.86 5.10
N HIS A 78 12.56 3.71 4.79
CA HIS A 78 12.04 3.63 3.43
C HIS A 78 10.71 4.34 3.30
N ILE A 79 10.40 4.78 2.08
CA ILE A 79 9.11 5.34 1.70
C ILE A 79 8.63 4.73 0.37
N VAL A 80 7.35 4.38 0.30
CA VAL A 80 6.72 3.97 -0.96
C VAL A 80 6.30 5.20 -1.75
N ILE A 81 6.99 5.45 -2.86
CA ILE A 81 6.77 6.63 -3.69
C ILE A 81 5.77 6.38 -4.83
N GLY A 82 5.54 5.12 -5.19
CA GLY A 82 4.63 4.77 -6.28
C GLY A 82 4.27 3.30 -6.30
N LYS A 83 3.19 2.96 -7.00
CA LYS A 83 2.76 1.57 -7.23
C LYS A 83 2.16 1.43 -8.61
N GLY A 84 2.18 0.21 -9.13
CA GLY A 84 1.50 -0.11 -10.37
C GLY A 84 1.53 -1.60 -10.68
N GLU A 85 1.15 -1.93 -11.91
CA GLU A 85 1.09 -3.30 -12.38
C GLU A 85 1.58 -3.42 -13.82
N LEU A 86 2.21 -4.55 -14.12
CA LEU A 86 2.68 -4.91 -15.45
C LEU A 86 2.11 -6.27 -15.82
N ALA A 87 1.68 -6.44 -17.07
CA ALA A 87 1.38 -7.77 -17.57
C ALA A 87 2.68 -8.59 -17.63
N LYS A 88 2.69 -9.81 -17.10
CA LYS A 88 3.90 -10.66 -17.13
C LYS A 88 4.40 -10.92 -18.56
N SER A 89 3.49 -10.89 -19.54
CA SER A 89 3.80 -11.02 -20.97
C SER A 89 4.57 -9.83 -21.57
N SER A 90 4.55 -8.64 -20.95
CA SER A 90 5.31 -7.48 -21.43
C SER A 90 6.74 -7.43 -20.89
N ILE A 91 7.04 -8.16 -19.81
CA ILE A 91 8.35 -8.16 -19.13
C ILE A 91 9.52 -8.51 -20.07
N PRO A 92 9.45 -9.55 -20.94
CA PRO A 92 10.55 -9.87 -21.84
C PRO A 92 10.91 -8.74 -22.80
N GLN A 93 9.95 -7.90 -23.19
CA GLN A 93 10.17 -6.76 -24.09
C GLN A 93 11.02 -5.66 -23.46
N SER A 94 11.06 -5.62 -22.12
CA SER A 94 11.89 -4.69 -21.34
C SER A 94 13.29 -5.25 -21.04
N GLY A 95 13.62 -6.45 -21.52
CA GLY A 95 14.90 -7.11 -21.24
C GLY A 95 15.00 -7.72 -19.83
N GLY A 96 13.87 -7.88 -19.12
CA GLY A 96 13.81 -8.51 -17.80
C GLY A 96 12.94 -7.75 -16.80
N LEU A 97 12.61 -8.41 -15.68
CA LEU A 97 11.72 -7.86 -14.65
C LEU A 97 12.28 -6.58 -14.02
N GLN A 98 13.56 -6.58 -13.65
CA GLN A 98 14.21 -5.43 -13.01
C GLN A 98 14.17 -4.19 -13.90
N ASN A 99 14.48 -4.33 -15.20
CA ASN A 99 14.42 -3.22 -16.14
C ASN A 99 13.00 -2.69 -16.33
N ALA A 100 12.01 -3.59 -16.42
CA ALA A 100 10.61 -3.21 -16.59
C ALA A 100 10.12 -2.37 -15.40
N VAL A 101 10.37 -2.84 -14.18
CA VAL A 101 9.94 -2.16 -12.95
C VAL A 101 10.76 -0.88 -12.72
N SER A 102 12.07 -0.90 -12.91
CA SER A 102 12.91 0.31 -12.78
C SER A 102 12.48 1.40 -13.76
N THR A 103 12.16 1.05 -15.00
CA THR A 103 11.62 2.00 -15.99
C THR A 103 10.29 2.58 -15.50
N ALA A 104 9.38 1.73 -15.03
CA ALA A 104 8.07 2.15 -14.51
C ALA A 104 8.17 3.05 -13.27
N CYS A 105 9.21 2.90 -12.44
CA CYS A 105 9.45 3.69 -11.24
C CYS A 105 10.32 4.93 -11.47
N SER A 106 10.90 5.09 -12.67
CA SER A 106 11.95 6.09 -12.93
C SER A 106 11.49 7.54 -12.78
N GLU A 107 10.27 7.84 -13.25
CA GLU A 107 9.68 9.18 -13.17
C GLU A 107 9.40 9.56 -11.71
N THR A 108 8.69 8.69 -10.98
CA THR A 108 8.37 8.89 -9.56
C THR A 108 9.63 9.05 -8.71
N PHE A 109 10.64 8.21 -8.93
CA PHE A 109 11.90 8.31 -8.19
C PHE A 109 12.66 9.59 -8.53
N SER A 110 12.59 10.05 -9.78
CA SER A 110 13.18 11.33 -10.17
C SER A 110 12.49 12.50 -9.47
N ALA A 111 11.16 12.48 -9.40
CA ALA A 111 10.40 13.48 -8.65
C ALA A 111 10.71 13.44 -7.14
N PHE A 112 10.83 12.25 -6.54
CA PHE A 112 11.20 12.13 -5.13
C PHE A 112 12.57 12.73 -4.81
N LYS A 113 13.58 12.51 -5.67
CA LYS A 113 14.89 13.13 -5.47
C LYS A 113 14.86 14.65 -5.42
N GLU A 114 13.88 15.29 -6.07
CA GLU A 114 13.72 16.75 -6.04
C GLU A 114 13.15 17.24 -4.70
N THR A 115 12.54 16.36 -3.89
CA THR A 115 12.01 16.69 -2.56
C THR A 115 13.02 16.46 -1.44
N VAL A 116 14.09 15.71 -1.71
CA VAL A 116 15.15 15.43 -0.73
C VAL A 116 15.98 16.69 -0.50
N ALA A 117 16.17 17.07 0.76
CA ALA A 117 16.91 18.26 1.13
C ALA A 117 18.39 18.20 0.69
N GLU A 118 18.96 19.35 0.32
CA GLU A 118 20.38 19.45 0.00
C GLU A 118 21.23 19.01 1.21
N GLY A 119 22.14 18.06 0.98
CA GLY A 119 23.03 17.53 2.03
C GLY A 119 22.50 16.30 2.78
N ALA A 120 21.26 15.87 2.53
CA ALA A 120 20.76 14.58 3.02
C ALA A 120 21.44 13.40 2.29
N ALA A 121 21.29 12.20 2.86
CA ALA A 121 21.73 10.97 2.19
C ALA A 121 21.04 10.84 0.83
N ARG A 122 21.79 10.42 -0.19
CA ARG A 122 21.22 10.19 -1.52
C ARG A 122 20.32 8.95 -1.45
N PRO A 123 19.04 9.04 -1.84
CA PRO A 123 18.16 7.89 -1.82
C PRO A 123 18.58 6.88 -2.90
N ASP A 124 18.40 5.60 -2.57
CA ASP A 124 18.49 4.48 -3.48
C ASP A 124 17.07 4.08 -3.94
N GLN A 125 16.98 3.56 -5.16
CA GLN A 125 15.72 3.06 -5.72
C GLN A 125 15.62 1.56 -5.47
N GLU A 126 14.54 1.15 -4.82
CA GLU A 126 14.22 -0.26 -4.54
C GLU A 126 12.81 -0.62 -5.01
N PHE A 127 12.51 -1.93 -5.02
CA PHE A 127 11.23 -2.43 -5.50
C PHE A 127 10.74 -3.61 -4.66
N ILE A 128 9.46 -3.59 -4.31
CA ILE A 128 8.73 -4.79 -3.92
C ILE A 128 7.92 -5.25 -5.12
N VAL A 129 8.00 -6.54 -5.45
CA VAL A 129 7.25 -7.15 -6.53
C VAL A 129 6.39 -8.29 -6.00
N SER A 130 5.20 -8.45 -6.58
CA SER A 130 4.31 -9.55 -6.30
C SER A 130 3.67 -10.06 -7.58
N GLU A 131 3.35 -11.35 -7.64
CA GLU A 131 2.59 -11.90 -8.75
C GLU A 131 1.13 -12.08 -8.34
N ARG A 132 0.21 -11.75 -9.24
CA ARG A 132 -1.21 -12.07 -9.10
C ARG A 132 -1.81 -12.47 -10.43
N THR A 133 -2.89 -13.24 -10.39
CA THR A 133 -3.68 -13.58 -11.58
C THR A 133 -4.97 -12.79 -11.55
N THR A 134 -5.37 -12.19 -12.68
CA THR A 134 -6.69 -11.57 -12.82
C THR A 134 -7.80 -12.63 -12.91
N ASP A 135 -9.06 -12.22 -12.75
CA ASP A 135 -10.22 -13.10 -12.94
C ASP A 135 -10.29 -13.69 -14.37
N GLU A 136 -9.66 -13.02 -15.34
CA GLU A 136 -9.53 -13.45 -16.73
C GLU A 136 -8.33 -14.39 -16.97
N GLY A 137 -7.59 -14.76 -15.92
CA GLY A 137 -6.42 -15.65 -16.01
C GLY A 137 -5.13 -14.95 -16.45
N ILE A 138 -5.10 -13.62 -16.49
CA ILE A 138 -3.90 -12.86 -16.89
C ILE A 138 -2.95 -12.75 -15.71
N LEU A 139 -1.70 -13.20 -15.90
CA LEU A 139 -0.64 -13.02 -14.90
C LEU A 139 -0.13 -11.58 -14.91
N MET A 140 -0.31 -10.90 -13.79
CA MET A 140 0.14 -9.54 -13.52
C MET A 140 1.27 -9.56 -12.50
N ILE A 141 2.22 -8.66 -12.68
CA ILE A 141 3.25 -8.33 -11.71
C ILE A 141 2.85 -7.01 -11.06
N GLY A 142 2.42 -7.05 -9.80
CA GLY A 142 2.29 -5.85 -8.98
C GLY A 142 3.68 -5.37 -8.56
N TYR A 143 3.89 -4.06 -8.54
CA TYR A 143 5.12 -3.47 -8.04
C TYR A 143 4.84 -2.27 -7.15
N ALA A 144 5.72 -2.06 -6.18
CA ALA A 144 5.87 -0.82 -5.44
C ALA A 144 7.26 -0.24 -5.69
N CYS A 145 7.31 1.05 -5.98
CA CYS A 145 8.52 1.85 -6.11
C CYS A 145 8.88 2.40 -4.74
N ILE A 146 10.09 2.11 -4.28
CA ILE A 146 10.55 2.46 -2.94
C ILE A 146 11.78 3.35 -3.07
N ALA A 147 11.87 4.35 -2.21
CA ALA A 147 13.09 5.11 -2.00
C ALA A 147 13.58 4.86 -0.57
N THR A 148 14.90 4.76 -0.39
CA THR A 148 15.47 4.87 0.97
C THR A 148 15.29 6.30 1.47
N ASP A 149 14.92 6.42 2.75
CA ASP A 149 14.60 7.68 3.42
C ASP A 149 15.17 7.68 4.85
N GLU A 150 16.42 7.24 4.97
CA GLU A 150 17.12 7.29 6.26
C GLU A 150 17.51 8.73 6.60
N PRO A 151 17.28 9.19 7.84
CA PRO A 151 17.83 10.45 8.30
C PRO A 151 19.36 10.42 8.21
N ALA A 152 19.96 11.54 7.82
CA ALA A 152 21.42 11.65 7.72
C ALA A 152 22.07 11.24 9.05
N PRO A 153 23.16 10.45 9.03
CA PRO A 153 23.85 10.05 10.26
C PRO A 153 24.30 11.31 11.01
N GLU A 154 24.02 11.37 12.31
CA GLU A 154 24.48 12.46 13.18
C GLU A 154 26.01 12.56 13.09
N ALA A 155 26.51 13.74 12.72
CA ALA A 155 27.93 14.03 12.54
C ALA A 155 28.69 14.18 13.87
#